data_AF-A0A7C8AL59-F1
#
_entry.id   AF-A0A7C8AL59-F1
#
_cell.length_a   1.000
_cell.length_b   1.000
_cell.length_c   1.000
_cell.angle_alpha   90.00
_cell.angle_beta   90.00
_cell.angle_gamma   90.00
#
_symmetry.space_group_name_H-M   'P 1'
#
loop_
_entity.id
_entity.type
_entity.pdbx_description
1 polymer ?
#
loop_
_entity_poly.entity_id
_entity_poly.type
_entity_poly.pdbx_seq_one_letter_code
_entity_poly.pdbx_strand_id
1 'polypeptide(L)'
;GLELRLDVVTVDKTDLSFLNTLESDTLQGLSLARAKITDADLTLVTTQRGLTWLDLHDTAITDNGLAHLKSLSRLQSLNLVRTRVTDAGIAELKKALPHCTIIKF
;
A
#
# COMPACT_ATOMS: atom_id res chain seq x y z
N GLY A 1 -16.59 0.72 -4.74
CA GLY A 1 -15.59 0.62 -5.82
C GLY A 1 -14.92 -0.72 -5.75
N LEU A 2 -13.99 -1.00 -6.67
CA LEU A 2 -13.43 -2.34 -6.80
C LEU A 2 -12.43 -2.61 -5.66
N GLU A 3 -12.56 -3.79 -5.05
CA GLU A 3 -11.57 -4.33 -4.13
C GLU A 3 -10.85 -5.49 -4.79
N LEU A 4 -9.52 -5.48 -4.76
CA LEU A 4 -8.70 -6.54 -5.30
C LEU A 4 -7.87 -7.17 -4.17
N ARG A 5 -7.86 -8.50 -4.13
CA ARG A 5 -7.11 -9.28 -3.14
C ARG A 5 -6.09 -10.17 -3.84
N LEU A 6 -4.82 -9.94 -3.53
CA LEU A 6 -3.66 -10.63 -4.10
C LEU A 6 -2.87 -11.39 -3.01
N ASP A 7 -3.53 -11.79 -1.93
CA ASP A 7 -2.95 -12.35 -0.70
C ASP A 7 -2.97 -13.89 -0.62
N VAL A 8 -3.44 -14.56 -1.68
CA VAL A 8 -3.60 -16.03 -1.78
C VAL A 8 -2.62 -16.67 -2.79
N VAL A 9 -1.88 -15.84 -3.52
CA VAL A 9 -0.83 -16.24 -4.47
C VAL A 9 0.40 -15.38 -4.20
N THR A 10 1.60 -15.95 -4.37
CA THR A 10 2.85 -15.20 -4.19
C THR A 10 2.96 -14.13 -5.27
N VAL A 11 2.40 -12.95 -5.03
CA VAL A 11 2.44 -11.82 -5.96
C VAL A 11 3.78 -11.12 -5.88
N ASP A 12 4.40 -10.88 -7.03
CA ASP A 12 5.59 -10.05 -7.16
C ASP A 12 5.34 -8.80 -8.03
N LYS A 13 6.40 -8.07 -8.34
CA LYS A 13 6.32 -6.86 -9.18
C LYS A 13 5.68 -7.11 -10.55
N THR A 14 5.97 -8.26 -11.17
CA THR A 14 5.47 -8.62 -12.50
C THR A 14 3.95 -8.68 -12.46
N ASP A 15 3.42 -9.37 -11.45
CA ASP A 15 1.99 -9.47 -11.20
C ASP A 15 1.37 -8.13 -10.81
N LEU A 16 2.12 -7.20 -10.21
CA LEU A 16 1.59 -5.88 -9.81
C LEU A 16 1.52 -4.88 -10.99
N SER A 17 2.21 -5.16 -12.09
CA SER A 17 2.38 -4.21 -13.20
C SER A 17 1.08 -3.86 -13.94
N PHE A 18 0.04 -4.72 -13.89
CA PHE A 18 -1.26 -4.42 -14.50
C PHE A 18 -1.97 -3.23 -13.84
N LEU A 19 -1.59 -2.80 -12.62
CA LEU A 19 -2.18 -1.59 -12.02
C LEU A 19 -2.00 -0.35 -12.91
N ASN A 20 -0.96 -0.33 -13.76
CA ASN A 20 -0.71 0.74 -14.72
C ASN A 20 -1.67 0.72 -15.93
N THR A 21 -2.41 -0.37 -16.14
CA THR A 21 -3.37 -0.50 -17.25
C THR A 21 -4.80 -0.11 -16.83
N LEU A 22 -5.04 0.07 -15.53
CA LEU A 22 -6.31 0.50 -14.98
C LEU A 22 -6.44 2.02 -14.98
N GLU A 23 -7.67 2.52 -14.99
CA GLU A 23 -7.92 3.93 -14.69
C GLU A 23 -7.52 4.22 -13.22
N SER A 24 -7.06 5.45 -12.96
CA SER A 24 -6.42 5.79 -11.68
C SER A 24 -7.32 5.73 -10.44
N ASP A 25 -8.64 5.63 -10.61
CA ASP A 25 -9.63 5.57 -9.55
C ASP A 25 -10.44 4.27 -9.57
N THR A 26 -9.98 3.28 -10.33
CA THR A 26 -10.63 1.95 -10.44
C THR A 26 -10.66 1.24 -9.09
N LEU A 27 -9.50 1.14 -8.42
CA LEU A 27 -9.39 0.44 -7.14
C LEU A 27 -9.71 1.35 -5.96
N GLN A 28 -10.54 0.84 -5.05
CA GLN A 28 -10.77 1.41 -3.71
C GLN A 28 -10.11 0.57 -2.61
N GLY A 29 -9.98 -0.75 -2.82
CA GLY A 29 -9.26 -1.62 -1.90
C GLY A 29 -8.22 -2.47 -2.61
N LEU A 30 -7.04 -2.62 -2.01
CA LEU A 30 -6.00 -3.52 -2.51
C LEU A 30 -5.35 -4.28 -1.35
N SER A 31 -5.36 -5.61 -1.40
CA SER A 31 -4.55 -6.45 -0.50
C SER A 31 -3.33 -7.00 -1.22
N LEU A 32 -2.15 -6.69 -0.69
CA LEU A 32 -0.85 -7.25 -1.06
C LEU A 32 -0.24 -8.03 0.11
N ALA A 33 -1.07 -8.52 1.03
CA ALA A 33 -0.58 -9.23 2.19
C ALA A 33 0.23 -10.46 1.75
N ARG A 34 1.43 -10.63 2.34
CA ARG A 34 2.40 -11.69 2.01
C ARG A 34 2.98 -11.61 0.58
N ALA A 35 2.77 -10.51 -0.14
CA ALA A 35 3.36 -10.31 -1.46
C ALA A 35 4.90 -10.14 -1.37
N LYS A 36 5.60 -10.65 -2.37
CA LYS A 36 7.06 -10.54 -2.51
C LYS A 36 7.43 -9.24 -3.23
N ILE A 37 7.05 -8.13 -2.61
CA ILE A 37 7.25 -6.77 -3.11
C ILE A 37 8.30 -6.01 -2.28
N THR A 38 8.92 -5.01 -2.89
CA THR A 38 9.90 -4.11 -2.29
C THR A 38 9.36 -2.68 -2.19
N ASP A 39 10.08 -1.80 -1.48
CA ASP A 39 9.71 -0.39 -1.37
C ASP A 39 9.53 0.28 -2.75
N ALA A 40 10.39 -0.06 -3.72
CA ALA A 40 10.31 0.49 -5.07
C ALA A 40 9.02 0.07 -5.81
N ASP A 41 8.47 -1.10 -5.50
CA ASP A 41 7.28 -1.63 -6.16
C ASP A 41 6.01 -0.90 -5.71
N LEU A 42 6.02 -0.24 -4.55
CA LEU A 42 4.89 0.60 -4.10
C LEU A 42 4.61 1.78 -5.03
N THR A 43 5.56 2.17 -5.88
CA THR A 43 5.30 3.16 -6.95
C THR A 43 4.16 2.72 -7.87
N LEU A 44 4.00 1.42 -8.13
CA LEU A 44 2.89 0.88 -8.93
C LEU A 44 1.53 1.06 -8.23
N VAL A 45 1.50 0.95 -6.90
CA VAL A 45 0.28 1.15 -6.09
C VAL A 45 -0.18 2.61 -6.16
N THR A 46 0.74 3.57 -6.28
CA THR A 46 0.40 5.00 -6.33
C THR A 46 -0.38 5.44 -7.58
N THR A 47 -0.48 4.57 -8.60
CA THR A 47 -1.32 4.82 -9.78
C THR A 47 -2.81 4.78 -9.44
N GLN A 48 -3.19 4.06 -8.38
CA GLN A 48 -4.57 3.90 -7.94
C GLN A 48 -4.93 4.95 -6.87
N ARG A 49 -5.06 6.21 -7.31
CA ARG A 49 -5.43 7.38 -6.50
C ARG A 49 -6.83 7.29 -5.85
N GLY A 50 -7.66 6.36 -6.31
CA GLY A 50 -8.95 6.03 -5.71
C GLY A 50 -8.87 5.21 -4.41
N LEU A 51 -7.70 4.66 -4.07
CA LEU A 51 -7.55 3.75 -2.94
C LEU A 51 -7.93 4.38 -1.60
N THR A 52 -8.78 3.68 -0.86
CA THR A 52 -9.19 4.00 0.51
C THR A 52 -8.67 2.96 1.51
N TRP A 53 -8.36 1.74 1.06
CA TRP A 53 -7.82 0.67 1.90
C TRP A 53 -6.65 -0.04 1.21
N LEU A 54 -5.55 -0.21 1.95
CA LEU A 54 -4.35 -0.92 1.49
C LEU A 54 -3.85 -1.88 2.58
N ASP A 55 -3.64 -3.15 2.23
CA ASP A 55 -3.06 -4.14 3.11
C ASP A 55 -1.66 -4.57 2.66
N LEU A 56 -0.66 -4.28 3.47
CA LEU A 56 0.75 -4.65 3.28
C LEU A 56 1.22 -5.65 4.35
N HIS A 57 0.30 -6.34 5.03
CA HIS A 57 0.61 -7.32 6.06
C HIS A 57 1.68 -8.32 5.60
N ASP A 58 2.69 -8.56 6.46
CA ASP A 58 3.74 -9.57 6.25
C ASP A 58 4.50 -9.38 4.92
N THR A 59 4.77 -8.13 4.56
CA THR A 59 5.63 -7.75 3.42
C THR A 59 6.98 -7.22 3.91
N ALA A 60 7.97 -7.13 3.00
CA ALA A 60 9.31 -6.62 3.32
C ALA A 60 9.42 -5.08 3.35
N ILE A 61 8.29 -4.36 3.29
CA ILE A 61 8.22 -2.90 3.20
C ILE A 61 8.84 -2.23 4.43
N THR A 62 9.56 -1.13 4.18
CA THR A 62 10.24 -0.29 5.17
C THR A 62 9.69 1.14 5.15
N ASP A 63 10.25 2.02 6.00
CA ASP A 63 9.92 3.45 6.03
C ASP A 63 10.14 4.14 4.66
N ASN A 64 11.11 3.67 3.87
CA ASN A 64 11.33 4.20 2.52
C ASN A 64 10.13 3.94 1.61
N GLY A 65 9.49 2.77 1.73
CA GLY A 65 8.30 2.43 0.97
C GLY A 65 7.11 3.34 1.31
N LEU A 66 6.95 3.73 2.57
CA LEU A 66 5.88 4.64 2.99
C LEU A 66 5.98 6.02 2.34
N ALA A 67 7.19 6.48 1.98
CA ALA A 67 7.37 7.76 1.31
C ALA A 67 6.61 7.84 -0.03
N HIS A 68 6.43 6.70 -0.71
CA HIS A 68 5.65 6.62 -1.96
C HIS A 68 4.15 6.79 -1.73
N LEU A 69 3.63 6.38 -0.57
CA LEU A 69 2.19 6.38 -0.28
C LEU A 69 1.63 7.78 0.04
N LYS A 70 2.48 8.79 0.26
CA LYS A 70 2.08 10.17 0.61
C LYS A 70 1.11 10.81 -0.40
N SER A 71 1.10 10.35 -1.66
CA SER A 71 0.22 10.88 -2.73
C SER A 71 -1.19 10.28 -2.71
N LEU A 72 -1.43 9.20 -1.96
CA LEU A 72 -2.73 8.53 -1.84
C LEU A 72 -3.61 9.27 -0.83
N SER A 73 -4.00 10.51 -1.15
CA SER A 73 -4.73 11.42 -0.25
C SER A 73 -6.13 10.94 0.16
N ARG A 74 -6.63 9.87 -0.46
CA ARG A 74 -7.90 9.20 -0.12
C ARG A 74 -7.72 7.97 0.77
N LEU A 75 -6.48 7.58 1.09
CA LEU A 75 -6.20 6.36 1.84
C LEU A 75 -6.66 6.52 3.29
N GLN A 76 -7.68 5.77 3.67
CA GLN A 76 -8.31 5.82 5.00
C GLN A 76 -7.80 4.74 5.93
N SER A 77 -7.32 3.61 5.40
CA SER A 77 -6.85 2.47 6.18
C SER A 77 -5.62 1.84 5.56
N LEU A 78 -4.60 1.62 6.39
CA LEU A 78 -3.34 0.99 6.00
C LEU A 78 -2.94 -0.06 7.04
N ASN A 79 -2.83 -1.32 6.62
CA ASN A 79 -2.35 -2.41 7.46
C ASN A 79 -0.85 -2.65 7.23
N LEU A 80 -0.04 -2.48 8.28
CA LEU A 80 1.42 -2.62 8.29
C LEU A 80 1.91 -3.72 9.23
N VAL A 81 1.02 -4.59 9.69
CA VAL A 81 1.36 -5.70 10.58
C VAL A 81 2.46 -6.56 9.98
N ARG A 82 3.44 -6.95 10.80
CA ARG A 82 4.60 -7.76 10.37
C ARG A 82 5.43 -7.16 9.21
N THR A 83 5.36 -5.86 8.98
CA THR A 83 6.31 -5.15 8.10
C THR A 83 7.56 -4.69 8.86
N ARG A 84 8.53 -4.11 8.16
CA ARG A 84 9.74 -3.50 8.74
C ARG A 84 9.59 -1.99 8.96
N VAL A 85 8.38 -1.45 8.83
CA VAL A 85 8.07 -0.05 9.12
C VAL A 85 8.23 0.23 10.61
N THR A 86 8.81 1.38 10.92
CA THR A 86 8.99 1.90 12.27
C THR A 86 7.92 2.94 12.63
N ASP A 87 7.79 3.23 13.93
CA ASP A 87 6.90 4.30 14.41
C ASP A 87 7.31 5.68 13.87
N ALA A 88 8.59 5.90 13.59
CA ALA A 88 9.08 7.14 12.98
C ALA A 88 8.59 7.27 11.51
N GLY A 89 8.62 6.18 10.74
CA GLY A 89 8.04 6.14 9.40
C GLY A 89 6.54 6.40 9.40
N ILE A 90 5.81 5.82 10.35
CA ILE A 90 4.37 6.06 10.54
C ILE A 90 4.11 7.53 10.87
N ALA A 91 4.85 8.12 11.82
CA ALA A 91 4.71 9.52 12.20
C ALA A 91 4.97 10.46 11.00
N GLU A 92 5.95 10.14 10.17
CA GLU A 92 6.24 10.90 8.95
C GLU A 92 5.13 10.76 7.90
N LEU A 93 4.59 9.55 7.69
CA LEU A 93 3.45 9.35 6.79
C LEU A 93 2.21 10.11 7.27
N LYS A 94 1.95 10.13 8.58
CA LYS A 94 0.83 10.85 9.19
C LYS A 94 0.87 12.36 8.98
N LYS A 95 2.03 12.97 8.74
CA LYS A 95 2.10 14.40 8.35
C LYS A 95 1.43 14.64 6.99
N ALA A 96 1.51 13.67 6.07
CA ALA A 96 0.87 13.75 4.76
C ALA A 96 -0.57 13.20 4.78
N LEU A 97 -0.82 12.15 5.55
CA LEU A 97 -2.10 11.44 5.63
C LEU A 97 -2.65 11.41 7.08
N PRO A 98 -3.00 12.57 7.66
CA PRO A 98 -3.38 12.64 9.08
C PRO A 98 -4.63 11.81 9.41
N HIS A 99 -5.54 11.66 8.44
CA HIS A 99 -6.79 10.92 8.56
C HIS A 99 -6.65 9.40 8.40
N CYS A 100 -5.53 8.91 7.86
CA CYS A 100 -5.35 7.49 7.54
C CYS A 100 -5.18 6.67 8.83
N THR A 101 -6.07 5.72 9.10
CA THR A 101 -5.92 4.78 10.21
C THR A 101 -4.85 3.77 9.88
N ILE A 102 -3.82 3.66 10.73
CA ILE A 102 -2.69 2.76 10.51
C ILE A 102 -2.72 1.69 11.59
N ILE A 103 -2.71 0.43 11.17
CA ILE A 103 -2.65 -0.73 12.05
C ILE A 103 -1.23 -1.28 12.01
N LYS A 104 -0.54 -1.27 13.15
CA LYS A 104 0.81 -1.82 13.33
C LYS A 104 0.87 -2.59 14.64
N PHE A 105 1.34 -3.83 14.58
CA PHE A 105 1.78 -4.64 15.71
C PHE A 105 2.92 -5.56 15.26
#